data_AF-A0A954PIU2-F1
#
_entry.id   AF-A0A954PIU2-F1
#
_cell.length_a   1.000
_cell.length_b   1.000
_cell.length_c   1.000
_cell.angle_alpha   90.00
_cell.angle_beta   90.00
_cell.angle_gamma   90.00
#
_symmetry.space_group_name_H-M   'P 1'
#
loop_
_entity.id
_entity.type
_entity.pdbx_description
1 polymer ?
#
loop_
_entity_poly.entity_id
_entity_poly.type
_entity_poly.pdbx_seq_one_letter_code
_entity_poly.pdbx_strand_id
1 'polypeptide(L)'
;GAGKTTVMAMLIAWQTVNAVRHPGSKKFTRGFLIVAPGLTIKDRLRVLQPSDPDSYYASRELVPTDMLGEIERAKIVITNYHAFKLRERMELSKGGRLLLQGRGGEELSTQESEGQMLQRVMPELMSMKNILAINDEAHHCYREKPASTDEKDLKGDEKRQAKENNEAARLWISGLEAVNRKLGL
;
A
#
# COMPACT_ATOMS: atom_id res chain seq x y z
N GLY A 1 -16.68 -15.35 -2.65
CA GLY A 1 -15.48 -15.77 -3.41
C GLY A 1 -15.62 -15.44 -4.88
N ALA A 2 -15.38 -14.19 -5.26
CA ALA A 2 -15.60 -13.68 -6.63
C ALA A 2 -14.35 -13.74 -7.55
N GLY A 3 -13.34 -14.55 -7.20
CA GLY A 3 -12.13 -14.70 -8.03
C GLY A 3 -11.17 -13.50 -8.09
N LYS A 4 -11.42 -12.41 -7.33
CA LYS A 4 -10.58 -11.19 -7.33
C LYS A 4 -9.08 -11.50 -7.20
N THR A 5 -8.71 -12.30 -6.20
CA THR A 5 -7.31 -12.67 -5.95
C THR A 5 -6.70 -13.45 -7.11
N THR A 6 -7.48 -14.28 -7.81
CA THR A 6 -7.02 -14.97 -9.03
C THR A 6 -6.73 -13.96 -10.13
N VAL A 7 -7.60 -12.97 -10.34
CA VAL A 7 -7.38 -11.89 -11.33
C VAL A 7 -6.14 -11.07 -10.98
N MET A 8 -5.92 -10.79 -9.69
CA MET A 8 -4.69 -10.12 -9.23
C MET A 8 -3.44 -10.94 -9.59
N ALA A 9 -3.45 -12.26 -9.32
CA ALA A 9 -2.35 -13.15 -9.67
C ALA A 9 -2.12 -13.19 -11.19
N MET A 10 -3.19 -13.27 -12.00
CA MET A 10 -3.08 -13.25 -13.46
C MET A 10 -2.46 -11.94 -13.97
N LEU A 11 -2.86 -10.79 -13.40
CA LEU A 11 -2.29 -9.50 -13.76
C LEU A 11 -0.81 -9.41 -13.40
N ILE A 12 -0.44 -9.85 -12.18
CA ILE A 12 0.96 -9.88 -11.73
C ILE A 12 1.78 -10.80 -12.64
N ALA A 13 1.27 -11.98 -12.98
CA ALA A 13 1.95 -12.93 -13.85
C ALA A 13 2.19 -12.34 -15.25
N TRP A 14 1.14 -11.79 -15.86
CA TRP A 14 1.24 -11.13 -17.17
C TRP A 14 2.25 -9.99 -17.17
N GLN A 15 2.20 -9.12 -16.17
CA GLN A 15 3.11 -7.98 -16.03
C GLN A 15 4.56 -8.45 -15.86
N THR A 16 4.79 -9.42 -14.96
CA THR A 16 6.12 -9.90 -14.62
C THR A 16 6.80 -10.57 -15.82
N VAL A 17 6.13 -11.54 -16.46
CA VAL A 17 6.66 -12.25 -17.63
C VAL A 17 7.02 -11.25 -18.74
N ASN A 18 6.12 -10.31 -19.05
CA ASN A 18 6.37 -9.34 -20.09
C ASN A 18 7.51 -8.37 -19.73
N ALA A 19 7.65 -7.98 -18.46
CA ALA A 19 8.77 -7.16 -17.98
C ALA A 19 10.11 -7.91 -17.99
N VAL A 20 10.10 -9.24 -17.82
CA VAL A 20 11.30 -10.08 -17.88
C VAL A 20 11.74 -10.27 -19.33
N ARG A 21 10.80 -10.52 -20.24
CA ARG A 21 11.09 -10.76 -21.67
C ARG A 21 11.35 -9.47 -22.46
N HIS A 22 10.87 -8.32 -21.98
CA HIS A 22 11.05 -7.02 -22.64
C HIS A 22 11.63 -5.97 -21.66
N PRO A 23 12.88 -6.12 -21.20
CA PRO A 23 13.45 -5.28 -20.13
C PRO A 23 13.57 -3.78 -20.47
N GLY A 24 13.57 -3.41 -21.76
CA GLY A 24 13.56 -2.00 -22.19
C GLY A 24 12.17 -1.35 -22.24
N SER A 25 11.09 -2.14 -22.08
CA SER A 25 9.73 -1.63 -22.16
C SER A 25 9.32 -0.94 -20.85
N LYS A 26 8.77 0.27 -20.96
CA LYS A 26 8.15 0.99 -19.83
C LYS A 26 6.69 0.58 -19.59
N LYS A 27 6.14 -0.31 -20.41
CA LYS A 27 4.72 -0.74 -20.33
C LYS A 27 4.48 -1.79 -19.25
N PHE A 28 5.54 -2.46 -18.81
CA PHE A 28 5.45 -3.58 -17.89
C PHE A 28 6.26 -3.32 -16.63
N THR A 29 5.85 -3.96 -15.54
CA THR A 29 6.57 -3.91 -14.27
C THR A 29 6.76 -5.28 -13.67
N ARG A 30 7.76 -5.38 -12.80
CA ARG A 30 7.93 -6.51 -11.88
C ARG A 30 7.72 -6.08 -10.42
N GLY A 31 7.34 -4.83 -10.16
CA GLY A 31 7.17 -4.28 -8.81
C GLY A 31 5.69 -4.02 -8.52
N PHE A 32 5.18 -4.64 -7.46
CA PHE A 32 3.76 -4.61 -7.12
C PHE A 32 3.56 -4.24 -5.66
N LEU A 33 2.70 -3.26 -5.42
CA LEU A 33 2.25 -2.87 -4.09
C LEU A 33 0.79 -3.31 -3.92
N ILE A 34 0.54 -4.26 -3.02
CA ILE A 34 -0.80 -4.72 -2.69
C ILE A 34 -1.22 -4.09 -1.36
N VAL A 35 -2.25 -3.26 -1.36
CA VAL A 35 -2.76 -2.63 -0.13
C VAL A 35 -4.05 -3.32 0.31
N ALA A 36 -4.05 -3.78 1.56
CA ALA A 36 -5.16 -4.49 2.19
C ALA A 36 -5.83 -3.63 3.30
N PRO A 37 -7.14 -3.83 3.53
CA PRO A 37 -7.92 -3.13 4.56
C PRO A 37 -7.58 -3.56 5.98
N GLY A 38 -7.26 -4.85 6.18
CA GLY A 38 -7.03 -5.45 7.49
C GLY A 38 -5.93 -6.50 7.44
N LEU A 39 -5.44 -6.90 8.61
CA LEU A 39 -4.40 -7.94 8.74
C LEU A 39 -4.91 -9.28 8.22
N THR A 40 -6.16 -9.65 8.51
CA THR A 40 -6.76 -10.89 8.01
C THR A 40 -6.76 -10.99 6.49
N ILE A 41 -7.08 -9.90 5.79
CA ILE A 41 -7.05 -9.88 4.31
C ILE A 41 -5.61 -9.90 3.81
N LYS A 42 -4.72 -9.12 4.44
CA LYS A 42 -3.28 -9.13 4.13
C LYS A 42 -2.71 -10.56 4.21
N ASP A 43 -3.01 -11.29 5.28
CA ASP A 43 -2.48 -12.64 5.49
C ASP A 43 -3.04 -13.64 4.47
N ARG A 44 -4.32 -13.48 4.07
CA ARG A 44 -4.92 -14.29 3.00
C ARG A 44 -4.33 -14.00 1.62
N LEU A 45 -3.89 -12.77 1.37
CA LEU A 45 -3.26 -12.38 0.10
C LEU A 45 -1.83 -12.93 -0.06
N ARG A 46 -1.26 -13.61 0.96
CA ARG A 46 0.07 -14.25 0.87
C ARG A 46 0.21 -15.19 -0.32
N VAL A 47 -0.89 -15.80 -0.77
CA VAL A 47 -0.96 -16.66 -1.97
C VAL A 47 -0.54 -15.95 -3.27
N LEU A 48 -0.42 -14.62 -3.26
CA LEU A 48 0.14 -13.84 -4.37
C LEU A 48 1.67 -13.82 -4.37
N GLN A 49 2.32 -14.25 -3.29
CA GLN A 49 3.79 -14.35 -3.24
C GLN A 49 4.25 -15.58 -4.03
N PRO A 50 5.20 -15.44 -4.99
CA PRO A 50 5.68 -16.57 -5.78
C PRO A 50 6.33 -17.66 -4.93
N SER A 51 6.97 -17.27 -3.82
CA SER A 51 7.64 -18.17 -2.88
C SER A 51 6.69 -18.84 -1.87
N ASP A 52 5.41 -18.49 -1.86
CA ASP A 52 4.44 -19.12 -0.97
C ASP A 52 4.14 -20.56 -1.45
N PRO A 53 4.14 -21.58 -0.57
CA PRO A 53 3.83 -22.96 -0.96
C PRO A 53 2.44 -23.11 -1.59
N ASP A 54 1.50 -22.27 -1.19
CA ASP A 54 0.12 -22.24 -1.69
C ASP A 54 -0.06 -21.16 -2.79
N SER A 55 1.03 -20.74 -3.46
CA SER A 55 0.96 -19.64 -4.43
C SER A 55 -0.04 -19.95 -5.55
N TYR A 56 -0.82 -18.94 -5.93
CA TYR A 56 -1.83 -19.09 -6.97
C TYR A 56 -1.24 -19.34 -8.36
N TYR A 57 0.01 -18.95 -8.61
CA TYR A 57 0.67 -19.20 -9.89
C TYR A 57 0.82 -20.69 -10.17
N ALA A 58 1.25 -21.46 -9.17
CA ALA A 58 1.42 -22.90 -9.26
C ALA A 58 0.09 -23.65 -9.01
N SER A 59 -0.57 -23.39 -7.88
CA SER A 59 -1.75 -24.15 -7.46
C SER A 59 -2.98 -24.01 -8.37
N ARG A 60 -3.03 -22.95 -9.19
CA ARG A 60 -4.10 -22.72 -10.18
C ARG A 60 -3.61 -22.79 -11.62
N GLU A 61 -2.37 -23.24 -11.84
CA GLU A 61 -1.77 -23.39 -13.17
C GLU A 61 -1.92 -22.12 -14.04
N LEU A 62 -1.75 -20.93 -13.43
CA LEU A 62 -1.96 -19.65 -14.13
C LEU A 62 -0.88 -19.36 -15.16
N VAL A 63 0.27 -20.01 -15.04
CA VAL A 63 1.39 -19.93 -15.97
C VAL A 63 1.95 -21.33 -16.22
N PRO A 64 2.56 -21.57 -17.40
CA PRO A 64 3.33 -22.79 -17.65
C PRO A 64 4.41 -23.01 -16.58
N THR A 65 4.69 -24.28 -16.26
CA THR A 65 5.62 -24.66 -15.18
C THR A 65 7.05 -24.19 -15.43
N ASP A 66 7.49 -24.14 -16.68
CA ASP A 66 8.78 -23.61 -17.11
C ASP A 66 8.90 -22.09 -16.90
N MET A 67 7.77 -21.39 -16.81
CA MET A 67 7.71 -19.93 -16.60
C MET A 67 7.60 -19.54 -15.11
N LEU A 68 7.40 -20.49 -14.19
CA LEU A 68 7.32 -20.19 -12.76
C LEU A 68 8.58 -19.48 -12.24
N GLY A 69 9.76 -19.86 -12.74
CA GLY A 69 11.02 -19.17 -12.42
C GLY A 69 11.09 -17.72 -12.93
N GLU A 70 10.33 -17.35 -13.96
CA GLU A 70 10.19 -15.95 -14.36
C GLU A 70 9.35 -15.16 -13.35
N ILE A 71 8.32 -15.79 -12.77
CA ILE A 71 7.43 -15.17 -11.78
C ILE A 71 8.16 -14.84 -10.48
N GLU A 72 9.16 -15.61 -10.09
CA GLU A 72 10.01 -15.31 -8.93
C GLU A 72 10.74 -13.96 -9.03
N ARG A 73 10.83 -13.38 -10.23
CA ARG A 73 11.41 -12.04 -10.43
C ARG A 73 10.48 -10.91 -10.02
N ALA A 74 9.21 -11.21 -9.71
CA ALA A 74 8.28 -10.25 -9.15
C ALA A 74 8.71 -9.84 -7.73
N LYS A 75 8.62 -8.54 -7.44
CA LYS A 75 8.74 -7.95 -6.11
C LYS A 75 7.36 -7.51 -5.68
N ILE A 76 6.80 -8.22 -4.70
CA ILE A 76 5.42 -8.00 -4.25
C ILE A 76 5.45 -7.63 -2.77
N VAL A 77 5.06 -6.41 -2.46
CA VAL A 77 4.86 -5.96 -1.09
C VAL A 77 3.37 -5.96 -0.79
N ILE A 78 2.96 -6.79 0.15
CA ILE A 78 1.59 -6.84 0.65
C ILE A 78 1.54 -6.13 2.01
N THR A 79 0.84 -4.99 2.07
CA THR A 79 0.79 -4.15 3.27
C THR A 79 -0.65 -3.81 3.66
N ASN A 80 -0.83 -3.35 4.89
CA ASN A 80 -2.09 -2.78 5.35
C ASN A 80 -2.04 -1.25 5.23
N TYR A 81 -3.16 -0.59 4.91
CA TYR A 81 -3.17 0.87 4.76
C TYR A 81 -2.70 1.63 6.02
N HIS A 82 -2.91 1.09 7.23
CA HIS A 82 -2.42 1.70 8.47
C HIS A 82 -0.90 1.82 8.52
N ALA A 83 -0.17 1.01 7.74
CA ALA A 83 1.27 1.06 7.68
C ALA A 83 1.79 2.40 7.14
N PHE A 84 0.97 3.12 6.35
CA PHE A 84 1.27 4.45 5.82
C PHE A 84 1.24 5.57 6.87
N LYS A 85 0.72 5.29 8.08
CA LYS A 85 0.74 6.28 9.17
C LYS A 85 2.19 6.59 9.54
N LEU A 86 2.55 7.87 9.50
CA LEU A 86 3.85 8.35 9.96
C LEU A 86 3.99 8.04 11.46
N ARG A 87 5.11 7.43 11.82
CA ARG A 87 5.44 7.13 13.21
C ARG A 87 6.31 8.23 13.82
N GLU A 88 6.25 8.35 15.14
CA GLU A 88 7.21 9.16 15.88
C GLU A 88 8.59 8.47 15.84
N ARG A 89 9.63 9.25 15.55
CA ARG A 89 11.03 8.81 15.52
C ARG A 89 11.68 8.89 16.90
N MET A 90 11.12 9.71 17.78
CA MET A 90 11.58 9.91 19.15
C MET A 90 10.39 9.99 20.09
N GLU A 91 10.38 9.17 21.12
CA GLU A 91 9.42 9.33 22.22
C GLU A 91 9.90 10.46 23.12
N LEU A 92 9.34 11.65 22.90
CA LEU A 92 9.56 12.80 23.78
C LEU A 92 8.36 12.99 24.70
N SER A 93 8.62 13.12 26.00
CA SER A 93 7.62 13.65 26.93
C SER A 93 7.27 15.09 26.55
N LYS A 94 6.08 15.58 26.92
CA LYS A 94 5.66 16.97 26.65
C LYS A 94 6.73 17.98 27.11
N GLY A 95 7.32 17.77 28.29
CA GLY A 95 8.40 18.60 28.82
C GLY A 95 9.69 18.51 28.01
N GLY A 96 10.11 17.32 27.60
CA GLY A 96 11.30 17.14 26.75
C GLY A 96 11.14 17.82 25.38
N ARG A 97 9.92 17.80 24.82
CA ARG A 97 9.60 18.48 23.56
C ARG A 97 9.67 20.00 23.69
N LEU A 98 9.09 20.56 24.76
CA LEU A 98 9.15 21.99 25.07
C LEU A 98 10.58 22.48 25.32
N LEU A 99 11.41 21.67 25.98
CA LEU A 99 12.82 21.99 26.20
C LEU A 99 13.62 22.04 24.89
N LEU A 100 13.41 21.05 24.01
CA LEU A 100 14.13 20.93 22.74
C LEU A 100 13.66 21.95 21.69
N GLN A 101 12.40 22.42 21.72
CA GLN A 101 11.91 23.53 20.88
C GLN A 101 12.53 24.88 21.28
N GLY A 102 13.04 25.00 22.52
CA GLY A 102 13.61 26.23 23.06
C GLY A 102 12.63 27.40 23.04
N ARG A 103 13.16 28.63 23.13
CA ARG A 103 12.37 29.87 23.01
C ARG A 103 12.26 30.39 21.57
N GLY A 104 12.87 29.70 20.60
CA GLY A 104 12.98 30.10 19.20
C GLY A 104 11.80 29.69 18.31
N GLY A 105 10.91 28.82 18.80
CA GLY A 105 9.61 28.57 18.17
C GLY A 105 9.59 27.62 16.96
N GLU A 106 10.71 27.03 16.54
CA GLU A 106 10.68 25.99 15.51
C GLU A 106 10.10 24.69 16.07
N GLU A 107 9.01 24.21 15.45
CA GLU A 107 8.42 22.93 15.83
C GLU A 107 9.39 21.77 15.54
N LEU A 108 9.72 20.99 16.57
CA LEU A 108 10.47 19.75 16.41
C LEU A 108 9.76 18.79 15.45
N SER A 109 10.39 18.52 14.31
CA SER A 109 9.99 17.45 13.41
C SER A 109 10.42 16.10 13.98
N THR A 110 9.55 15.51 14.78
CA THR A 110 9.78 14.20 15.41
C THR A 110 9.18 13.04 14.60
N GLN A 111 8.35 13.32 13.60
CA GLN A 111 7.71 12.28 12.79
C GLN A 111 8.61 11.79 11.65
N GLU A 112 8.34 10.58 11.18
CA GLU A 112 8.91 10.04 9.95
C GLU A 112 8.65 10.97 8.77
N SER A 113 9.62 11.12 7.88
CA SER A 113 9.35 11.66 6.54
C SER A 113 8.63 10.61 5.69
N GLU A 114 7.97 11.03 4.59
CA GLU A 114 7.36 10.08 3.65
C GLU A 114 8.36 9.04 3.15
N GLY A 115 9.61 9.44 2.84
CA GLY A 115 10.64 8.51 2.37
C GLY A 115 11.00 7.47 3.43
N GLN A 116 11.08 7.87 4.71
CA GLN A 116 11.33 6.95 5.82
C GLN A 116 10.17 5.98 6.03
N MET A 117 8.93 6.50 5.96
CA MET A 117 7.74 5.67 6.01
C MET A 117 7.74 4.65 4.87
N LEU A 118 8.02 5.05 3.63
CA LEU A 118 8.08 4.13 2.49
C LEU A 118 9.19 3.08 2.65
N GLN A 119 10.38 3.47 3.13
CA GLN A 119 11.46 2.54 3.43
C GLN A 119 11.03 1.48 4.46
N ARG A 120 10.24 1.87 5.46
CA ARG A 120 9.69 0.94 6.47
C ARG A 120 8.59 0.05 5.89
N VAL A 121 7.71 0.60 5.06
CA VAL A 121 6.50 -0.10 4.57
C VAL A 121 6.80 -1.03 3.40
N MET A 122 7.70 -0.62 2.49
CA MET A 122 7.95 -1.31 1.22
C MET A 122 9.44 -1.27 0.83
N PRO A 123 10.36 -1.73 1.69
CA PRO A 123 11.81 -1.64 1.44
C PRO A 123 12.24 -2.24 0.10
N GLU A 124 11.61 -3.36 -0.31
CA GLU A 124 11.94 -4.06 -1.56
C GLU A 124 11.62 -3.26 -2.82
N LEU A 125 10.64 -2.35 -2.76
CA LEU A 125 10.21 -1.54 -3.89
C LEU A 125 10.99 -0.23 -4.02
N MET A 126 11.80 0.15 -3.02
CA MET A 126 12.52 1.42 -2.98
C MET A 126 13.55 1.59 -4.11
N SER A 127 14.06 0.48 -4.65
CA SER A 127 15.00 0.48 -5.78
C SER A 127 14.32 0.42 -7.14
N MET A 128 12.99 0.33 -7.16
CA MET A 128 12.21 0.10 -8.37
C MET A 128 11.57 1.39 -8.88
N LYS A 129 11.33 1.41 -10.19
CA LYS A 129 10.54 2.45 -10.86
C LYS A 129 9.36 1.78 -11.55
N ASN A 130 8.27 2.52 -11.72
CA ASN A 130 7.01 2.04 -12.33
C ASN A 130 6.36 0.93 -11.50
N ILE A 131 5.94 1.22 -10.27
CA ILE A 131 5.30 0.24 -9.39
C ILE A 131 3.81 0.16 -9.71
N LEU A 132 3.27 -1.05 -9.88
CA LEU A 132 1.83 -1.22 -10.00
C LEU A 132 1.18 -1.40 -8.61
N ALA A 133 0.36 -0.44 -8.20
CA ALA A 133 -0.45 -0.57 -6.99
C ALA A 133 -1.76 -1.30 -7.30
N ILE A 134 -2.10 -2.32 -6.50
CA ILE A 134 -3.37 -3.05 -6.56
C ILE A 134 -4.06 -2.95 -5.20
N ASN A 135 -5.35 -2.59 -5.23
CA ASN A 135 -6.18 -2.45 -4.05
C ASN A 135 -7.32 -3.49 -4.09
N ASP A 136 -7.37 -4.40 -3.11
CA ASP A 136 -8.42 -5.43 -3.01
C ASP A 136 -9.78 -4.86 -2.53
N GLU A 137 -9.79 -3.69 -1.88
CA GLU A 137 -11.00 -2.97 -1.44
C GLU A 137 -11.02 -1.52 -1.94
N ALA A 138 -11.04 -1.36 -3.26
CA ALA A 138 -11.03 -0.08 -3.95
C ALA A 138 -12.09 0.93 -3.46
N HIS A 139 -13.22 0.47 -2.93
CA HIS A 139 -14.31 1.31 -2.45
C HIS A 139 -13.95 2.15 -1.20
N HIS A 140 -12.87 1.80 -0.48
CA HIS A 140 -12.36 2.57 0.65
C HIS A 140 -11.26 3.56 0.28
N CYS A 141 -10.83 3.62 -0.98
CA CYS A 141 -9.73 4.48 -1.41
C CYS A 141 -10.26 5.66 -2.24
N TYR A 142 -10.84 6.66 -1.58
CA TYR A 142 -11.37 7.87 -2.23
C TYR A 142 -10.85 9.13 -1.54
N ARG A 143 -10.74 10.22 -2.32
CA ARG A 143 -10.62 11.55 -1.76
C ARG A 143 -12.00 12.02 -1.34
N GLU A 144 -12.11 12.49 -0.12
CA GLU A 144 -13.35 13.02 0.43
C GLU A 144 -13.88 14.16 -0.47
N LYS A 145 -15.19 14.14 -0.73
CA LYS A 145 -15.86 15.27 -1.37
C LYS A 145 -15.98 16.41 -0.37
N PRO A 146 -15.93 17.68 -0.79
CA PRO A 146 -16.26 18.79 0.09
C PRO A 146 -17.61 18.51 0.78
N ALA A 147 -17.68 18.77 2.09
CA ALA A 147 -18.83 18.40 2.92
C ALA A 147 -20.16 18.79 2.24
N SER A 148 -20.95 17.80 1.85
CA SER A 148 -22.30 18.03 1.32
C SER A 148 -23.26 18.26 2.47
N THR A 149 -24.40 18.87 2.17
CA THR A 149 -25.49 19.11 3.14
C THR A 149 -25.96 17.83 3.84
N ASP A 150 -25.83 16.66 3.18
CA ASP A 150 -26.29 15.37 3.68
C ASP A 150 -25.47 14.81 4.86
N GLU A 151 -24.20 15.18 5.00
CA GLU A 151 -23.36 14.76 6.14
C GLU A 151 -23.81 15.41 7.47
N LYS A 152 -24.57 16.52 7.40
CA LYS A 152 -25.10 17.20 8.59
C LYS A 152 -26.24 16.42 9.26
N ASP A 153 -26.86 15.49 8.53
CA ASP A 153 -28.03 14.74 9.01
C ASP A 153 -27.66 13.42 9.71
N LEU A 154 -26.40 12.96 9.60
CA LEU A 154 -25.92 11.77 10.30
C LEU A 154 -25.86 12.00 11.82
N LYS A 155 -26.43 11.09 12.60
CA LYS A 155 -26.49 11.16 14.07
C LYS A 155 -25.88 9.92 14.73
N GLY A 156 -25.40 10.09 15.96
CA GLY A 156 -24.92 8.99 16.80
C GLY A 156 -23.83 8.14 16.14
N ASP A 157 -24.07 6.83 16.10
CA ASP A 157 -23.12 5.83 15.61
C ASP A 157 -22.84 5.94 14.11
N GLU A 158 -23.83 6.34 13.30
CA GLU A 158 -23.65 6.52 11.85
C GLU A 158 -22.62 7.62 11.54
N LYS A 159 -22.67 8.72 12.31
CA LYS A 159 -21.70 9.81 12.18
C LYS A 159 -20.29 9.36 12.57
N ARG A 160 -20.17 8.54 13.62
CA ARG A 160 -18.88 8.00 14.06
C ARG A 160 -18.29 7.06 13.02
N GLN A 161 -19.10 6.15 12.49
CA GLN A 161 -18.67 5.19 11.47
C GLN A 161 -18.29 5.89 10.15
N ALA A 162 -19.05 6.89 9.73
CA ALA A 162 -18.70 7.71 8.56
C ALA A 162 -17.36 8.42 8.76
N LYS A 163 -17.11 8.97 9.95
CA LYS A 163 -15.84 9.62 10.29
C LYS A 163 -14.67 8.65 10.26
N GLU A 164 -14.80 7.48 10.90
CA GLU A 164 -13.76 6.44 10.90
C GLU A 164 -13.45 5.94 9.48
N ASN A 165 -14.47 5.76 8.64
CA ASN A 165 -14.31 5.39 7.23
C ASN A 165 -13.58 6.49 6.43
N ASN A 166 -13.93 7.76 6.65
CA ASN A 166 -13.26 8.88 5.98
C ASN A 166 -11.80 9.02 6.42
N GLU A 167 -11.49 8.80 7.70
CA GLU A 167 -10.11 8.78 8.20
C GLU A 167 -9.29 7.64 7.55
N ALA A 168 -9.87 6.43 7.45
CA ALA A 168 -9.25 5.31 6.77
C ALA A 168 -9.01 5.61 5.28
N ALA A 169 -10.00 6.17 4.58
CA ALA A 169 -9.90 6.53 3.17
C ALA A 169 -8.81 7.58 2.91
N ARG A 170 -8.73 8.61 3.77
CA ARG A 170 -7.67 9.62 3.74
C ARG A 170 -6.29 9.01 3.91
N LEU A 171 -6.13 8.07 4.85
CA LEU A 171 -4.85 7.39 5.07
C LEU A 171 -4.44 6.53 3.84
N TRP A 172 -5.42 5.88 3.21
CA TRP A 172 -5.20 5.07 2.03
C TRP A 172 -4.69 5.91 0.85
N ILE A 173 -5.43 6.97 0.50
CA ILE A 173 -5.09 7.80 -0.66
C ILE A 173 -3.79 8.58 -0.43
N SER A 174 -3.57 9.12 0.77
CA SER A 174 -2.33 9.84 1.10
C SER A 174 -1.11 8.92 1.05
N GLY A 175 -1.24 7.66 1.48
CA GLY A 175 -0.20 6.65 1.34
C GLY A 175 0.16 6.39 -0.13
N LEU A 176 -0.83 6.15 -0.99
CA LEU A 176 -0.61 5.93 -2.43
C LEU A 176 -0.06 7.17 -3.14
N GLU A 177 -0.49 8.37 -2.75
CA GLU A 177 0.08 9.62 -3.27
C GLU A 177 1.55 9.78 -2.87
N ALA A 178 1.93 9.43 -1.64
CA ALA A 178 3.32 9.44 -1.21
C ALA A 178 4.17 8.46 -2.04
N VAL A 179 3.63 7.26 -2.31
CA VAL A 179 4.28 6.29 -3.23
C VAL A 179 4.46 6.89 -4.62
N ASN A 180 3.40 7.49 -5.18
CA ASN A 180 3.47 8.11 -6.51
C ASN A 180 4.52 9.24 -6.57
N ARG A 181 4.57 10.11 -5.55
CA ARG A 181 5.54 11.21 -5.48
C ARG A 181 6.99 10.73 -5.38
N LYS A 182 7.25 9.60 -4.71
CA LYS A 182 8.61 9.15 -4.38
C LYS A 182 9.15 8.07 -5.31
N LEU A 183 8.30 7.14 -5.74
CA LEU A 183 8.69 5.94 -6.49
C LEU A 183 8.05 5.86 -7.88
N GLY A 184 6.93 6.57 -8.09
CA GLY A 184 6.13 6.53 -9.32
C GLY A 184 5.22 5.31 -9.38
N LEU A 185 3.91 5.56 -9.48
CA LEU A 185 2.88 4.57 -9.77
C LEU A 185 2.51 4.55 -11.26
#